data_AF-A0A1I2BT88-F1
#
_entry.id   AF-A0A1I2BT88-F1
#
_cell.length_a   1.000
_cell.length_b   1.000
_cell.length_c   1.000
_cell.angle_alpha   90.00
_cell.angle_beta   90.00
_cell.angle_gamma   90.00
#
_symmetry.space_group_name_H-M   'P 1'
#
loop_
_entity.id
_entity.type
_entity.pdbx_description
1 polymer ?
#
loop_
_entity_poly.entity_id
_entity_poly.type
_entity_poly.pdbx_seq_one_letter_code
_entity_poly.pdbx_strand_id
1 'polypeptide(L)'
;MSRKEFEQLLPLLEDIPEKEVIRPHIPVAVELQEAENLYWWCQNDKEPLVASGLDWSVVESLPERTDACRYAESVWKQYYHSRKERNSLLRKKIREGFALRTRLLQFFDFAFRNDSGWKGKSRAIKNSRKNVAMIQHLIDLSVIGKANAKILEAISFDMSLLDAAVRKSEELAYMYAQHNDEVAKQNRLMDLRNRSYTYLKQAMITIREHGRFAFRDCPGRRKGYISHYRKLH
;
A
#
# COMPACT_ATOMS: atom_id res chain seq x y z
N MET A 1 -6.57 5.81 24.66
CA MET A 1 -7.22 4.49 24.68
C MET A 1 -6.93 3.86 23.34
N SER A 2 -7.75 3.99 22.28
CA SER A 2 -7.54 3.56 20.86
C SER A 2 -6.43 2.55 20.46
N ARG A 3 -5.16 2.77 20.83
CA ARG A 3 -4.05 1.84 20.60
C ARG A 3 -4.20 0.54 21.40
N LYS A 4 -4.62 0.61 22.66
CA LYS A 4 -4.70 -0.57 23.54
C LYS A 4 -5.77 -1.54 23.02
N GLU A 5 -6.94 -1.03 22.68
CA GLU A 5 -8.04 -1.84 22.17
C GLU A 5 -7.77 -2.33 20.74
N PHE A 6 -6.97 -1.60 19.94
CA PHE A 6 -6.41 -2.15 18.71
C PHE A 6 -5.49 -3.36 18.96
N GLU A 7 -4.55 -3.24 19.91
CA GLU A 7 -3.62 -4.33 20.25
C GLU A 7 -4.36 -5.56 20.82
N GLN A 8 -5.43 -5.36 21.59
CA GLN A 8 -6.27 -6.44 22.11
C GLN A 8 -7.06 -7.16 21.01
N LEU A 9 -7.59 -6.43 20.04
CA LEU A 9 -8.37 -7.00 18.94
C LEU A 9 -7.49 -7.58 17.82
N LEU A 10 -6.18 -7.30 17.82
CA LEU A 10 -5.27 -7.68 16.73
C LEU A 10 -5.35 -9.18 16.34
N PRO A 11 -5.38 -10.16 17.28
CA PRO A 11 -5.52 -11.57 16.91
C PRO A 11 -6.82 -11.86 16.15
N LEU A 12 -7.93 -11.26 16.57
CA LEU A 12 -9.23 -11.41 15.90
C LEU A 12 -9.21 -10.76 14.50
N LEU A 13 -8.55 -9.62 14.36
CA LEU A 13 -8.45 -8.92 13.09
C LEU A 13 -7.58 -9.69 12.08
N GLU A 14 -6.49 -10.31 12.54
CA GLU A 14 -5.60 -11.13 11.71
C GLU A 14 -6.27 -12.45 11.29
N ASP A 15 -7.21 -12.97 12.07
CA ASP A 15 -7.96 -14.20 11.76
C ASP A 15 -9.04 -14.01 10.67
N ILE A 16 -9.48 -12.77 10.40
CA ILE A 16 -10.45 -12.49 9.33
C ILE A 16 -9.90 -13.00 7.98
N PRO A 17 -10.59 -13.89 7.25
CA PRO A 17 -10.09 -14.38 5.97
C PRO A 17 -9.96 -13.23 4.96
N GLU A 18 -8.90 -13.21 4.14
CA GLU A 18 -8.67 -12.15 3.13
C GLU A 18 -9.88 -11.94 2.20
N LYS A 19 -10.57 -13.04 1.84
CA LYS A 19 -11.78 -13.03 1.01
C LYS A 19 -12.98 -12.28 1.65
N GLU A 20 -12.97 -12.12 2.97
CA GLU A 20 -14.03 -11.44 3.74
C GLU A 20 -13.67 -9.99 4.04
N VAL A 21 -12.42 -9.59 3.80
CA VAL A 21 -11.95 -8.23 4.07
C VAL A 21 -12.63 -7.24 3.12
N ILE A 22 -13.38 -6.32 3.71
CA ILE A 22 -14.08 -5.25 3.02
C ILE A 22 -13.16 -4.04 2.92
N ARG A 23 -12.93 -3.57 1.69
CA ARG A 23 -12.33 -2.26 1.46
C ARG A 23 -13.37 -1.17 1.73
N PRO A 24 -13.06 -0.13 2.53
CA PRO A 24 -13.99 0.98 2.77
C PRO A 24 -14.46 1.63 1.46
N HIS A 25 -15.76 1.62 1.20
CA HIS A 25 -16.43 2.26 0.05
C HIS A 25 -16.99 3.66 0.40
N ILE A 26 -16.89 4.08 1.66
CA ILE A 26 -17.16 5.45 2.13
C ILE A 26 -15.96 5.95 2.96
N PRO A 27 -15.83 7.27 3.22
CA PRO A 27 -14.80 7.77 4.11
C PRO A 27 -14.88 7.09 5.50
N VAL A 28 -13.76 6.54 5.97
CA VAL A 28 -13.73 5.80 7.25
C VAL A 28 -14.19 6.67 8.42
N ALA A 29 -13.86 7.97 8.41
CA ALA A 29 -14.31 8.92 9.42
C ALA A 29 -15.85 9.01 9.53
N VAL A 30 -16.57 8.86 8.40
CA VAL A 30 -18.03 8.84 8.39
C VAL A 30 -18.56 7.56 9.04
N GLU A 31 -18.03 6.40 8.67
CA GLU A 31 -18.48 5.13 9.28
C GLU A 31 -18.18 5.09 10.78
N LEU A 32 -17.02 5.60 11.22
CA LEU A 32 -16.68 5.73 12.64
C LEU A 32 -17.70 6.60 13.38
N GLN A 33 -18.06 7.76 12.84
CA GLN A 33 -19.07 8.61 13.46
C GLN A 33 -20.46 7.96 13.47
N GLU A 34 -20.83 7.24 12.40
CA GLU A 34 -22.08 6.48 12.37
C GLU A 34 -22.10 5.35 13.40
N ALA A 35 -20.96 4.73 13.72
CA ALA A 35 -20.85 3.70 14.75
C ALA A 35 -21.10 4.25 16.16
N GLU A 36 -20.47 5.39 16.49
CA GLU A 36 -20.70 6.10 17.75
C GLU A 36 -22.18 6.47 17.91
N ASN A 37 -22.77 7.03 16.86
CA ASN A 37 -24.18 7.39 16.86
C ASN A 37 -25.07 6.14 17.06
N LEU A 38 -24.76 5.04 16.36
CA LEU A 38 -25.51 3.80 16.45
C LEU A 38 -25.46 3.22 17.87
N TYR A 39 -24.31 3.24 18.53
CA TYR A 39 -24.17 2.78 19.92
C TYR A 39 -25.12 3.53 20.87
N TRP A 40 -25.16 4.87 20.78
CA TRP A 40 -26.05 5.69 21.60
C TRP A 40 -27.53 5.48 21.27
N TRP A 41 -27.86 5.29 20.00
CA TRP A 41 -29.23 4.98 19.59
C TRP A 41 -29.74 3.67 20.19
N CYS A 42 -28.89 2.65 20.23
CA CYS A 42 -29.24 1.33 20.76
C CYS A 42 -29.58 1.38 22.25
N GLN A 43 -28.96 2.25 23.05
CA GLN A 43 -29.14 2.27 24.51
C GLN A 43 -30.61 2.41 24.93
N ASN A 44 -31.36 3.27 24.23
CA ASN A 44 -32.79 3.47 24.49
C ASN A 44 -33.69 2.40 23.85
N ASP A 45 -33.12 1.53 23.02
CA ASP A 45 -33.84 0.52 22.22
C ASP A 45 -33.45 -0.92 22.62
N LYS A 46 -32.76 -1.10 23.75
CA LYS A 46 -32.22 -2.39 24.17
C LYS A 46 -33.27 -3.50 24.17
N GLU A 47 -34.41 -3.26 24.80
CA GLU A 47 -35.50 -4.22 24.92
C GLU A 47 -36.04 -4.67 23.54
N PRO A 48 -36.50 -3.77 22.64
CA PRO A 48 -36.90 -4.15 21.28
C PRO A 48 -35.82 -4.87 20.46
N LEU A 49 -34.56 -4.45 20.60
CA LEU A 49 -33.46 -5.05 19.85
C LEU A 49 -33.17 -6.48 20.31
N VAL A 50 -33.09 -6.71 21.61
CA VAL A 50 -32.92 -8.06 22.19
C VAL A 50 -34.12 -8.94 21.86
N ALA A 51 -35.34 -8.40 21.92
CA ALA A 51 -36.55 -9.12 21.51
C ALA A 51 -36.54 -9.53 20.03
N SER A 52 -35.78 -8.84 19.17
CA SER A 52 -35.56 -9.22 17.77
C SER A 52 -34.49 -10.30 17.57
N GLY A 53 -33.90 -10.81 18.65
CA GLY A 53 -32.83 -11.82 18.62
C GLY A 53 -31.41 -11.25 18.50
N LEU A 54 -31.22 -9.94 18.69
CA LEU A 54 -29.88 -9.35 18.71
C LEU A 54 -29.14 -9.77 19.97
N ASP A 55 -27.96 -10.38 19.82
CA ASP A 55 -27.03 -10.52 20.92
C ASP A 55 -26.49 -9.13 21.33
N TRP A 56 -26.81 -8.72 22.56
CA TRP A 56 -26.44 -7.41 23.08
C TRP A 56 -24.92 -7.21 23.18
N SER A 57 -24.14 -8.30 23.27
CA SER A 57 -22.68 -8.25 23.26
C SER A 57 -22.13 -7.57 21.99
N VAL A 58 -22.85 -7.66 20.87
CA VAL A 58 -22.50 -7.00 19.60
C VAL A 58 -22.55 -5.47 19.76
N VAL A 59 -23.57 -4.95 20.46
CA VAL A 59 -23.71 -3.51 20.74
C VAL A 59 -22.64 -3.07 21.74
N GLU A 60 -22.41 -3.84 22.80
CA GLU A 60 -21.38 -3.55 23.81
C GLU A 60 -19.97 -3.50 23.22
N SER A 61 -19.70 -4.31 22.19
CA SER A 61 -18.41 -4.31 21.50
C SER A 61 -18.18 -3.12 20.54
N LEU A 62 -19.22 -2.33 20.20
CA LEU A 62 -19.10 -1.25 19.22
C LEU A 62 -18.02 -0.20 19.55
N PRO A 63 -17.92 0.31 20.79
CA PRO A 63 -16.90 1.31 21.14
C PRO A 63 -15.48 0.80 20.89
N GLU A 64 -15.17 -0.42 21.34
CA GLU A 64 -13.84 -1.03 21.16
C GLU A 64 -13.51 -1.25 19.68
N ARG A 65 -14.48 -1.74 18.89
CA ARG A 65 -14.35 -1.89 17.43
C ARG A 65 -14.10 -0.54 16.74
N THR A 66 -14.81 0.50 17.17
CA THR A 66 -14.71 1.86 16.62
C THR A 66 -13.33 2.44 16.90
N ASP A 67 -12.86 2.32 18.14
CA ASP A 67 -11.55 2.83 18.56
C ASP A 67 -10.38 2.10 17.87
N ALA A 68 -10.47 0.78 17.73
CA ALA A 68 -9.49 0.00 16.98
C ALA A 68 -9.43 0.41 15.50
N CYS A 69 -10.58 0.59 14.85
CA CYS A 69 -10.65 1.05 13.46
C CYS A 69 -10.12 2.49 13.31
N ARG A 70 -10.43 3.38 14.25
CA ARG A 70 -9.94 4.76 14.31
C ARG A 70 -8.41 4.82 14.41
N TYR A 71 -7.84 3.98 15.28
CA TYR A 71 -6.39 3.88 15.42
C TYR A 71 -5.73 3.35 14.14
N ALA A 72 -6.25 2.24 13.58
CA ALA A 72 -5.71 1.63 12.36
C ALA A 72 -5.71 2.61 11.16
N GLU A 73 -6.79 3.36 10.99
CA GLU A 73 -6.90 4.41 9.95
C GLU A 73 -5.88 5.53 10.17
N SER A 74 -5.64 5.92 11.42
CA SER A 74 -4.68 6.98 11.76
C SER A 74 -3.23 6.55 11.46
N VAL A 75 -2.87 5.31 11.84
CA VAL A 75 -1.55 4.73 11.56
C VAL A 75 -1.33 4.61 10.05
N TRP A 76 -2.33 4.13 9.31
CA TRP A 76 -2.24 4.02 7.85
C TRP A 76 -2.06 5.40 7.18
N LYS A 77 -2.83 6.41 7.60
CA LYS A 77 -2.71 7.79 7.08
C LYS A 77 -1.35 8.42 7.37
N GLN A 78 -0.85 8.29 8.59
CA GLN A 78 0.48 8.77 8.96
C GLN A 78 1.55 8.23 8.01
N TYR A 79 1.48 6.93 7.71
CA TYR A 79 2.42 6.30 6.80
C TYR A 79 2.21 6.74 5.34
N TYR A 80 0.95 6.83 4.89
CA TYR A 80 0.59 7.22 3.52
C TYR A 80 1.15 8.61 3.13
N HIS A 81 1.00 9.61 4.00
CA HIS A 81 1.44 10.97 3.72
C HIS A 81 2.97 11.13 3.66
N SER A 82 3.72 10.32 4.39
CA SER A 82 5.19 10.35 4.43
C SER A 82 5.91 9.87 3.15
N ARG A 83 5.17 9.49 2.10
CA ARG A 83 5.69 8.79 0.91
C ARG A 83 5.97 9.71 -0.29
N LYS A 84 5.32 10.87 -0.37
CA LYS A 84 5.29 11.69 -1.60
C LYS A 84 6.68 12.16 -2.03
N GLU A 85 7.52 12.56 -1.07
CA GLU A 85 8.86 13.10 -1.33
C GLU A 85 9.86 12.00 -1.73
N ARG A 86 9.89 10.88 -0.99
CA ARG A 86 10.76 9.72 -1.27
C ARG A 86 10.50 9.11 -2.65
N ASN A 87 9.22 9.01 -3.04
CA ASN A 87 8.84 8.54 -4.37
C ASN A 87 9.36 9.44 -5.49
N SER A 88 9.40 10.76 -5.27
CA SER A 88 9.88 11.72 -6.27
C SER A 88 11.38 11.57 -6.51
N LEU A 89 12.16 11.47 -5.43
CA LEU A 89 13.61 11.28 -5.50
C LEU A 89 13.97 9.96 -6.21
N LEU A 90 13.33 8.84 -5.83
CA LEU A 90 13.56 7.55 -6.46
C LEU A 90 13.27 7.60 -7.97
N ARG A 91 12.16 8.21 -8.37
CA ARG A 91 11.81 8.39 -9.80
C ARG A 91 12.87 9.20 -10.56
N LYS A 92 13.43 10.24 -9.94
CA LYS A 92 14.52 11.02 -10.53
C LYS A 92 15.76 10.13 -10.73
N LYS A 93 16.20 9.42 -9.69
CA LYS A 93 17.38 8.56 -9.74
C LYS A 93 17.24 7.41 -10.74
N ILE A 94 16.06 6.81 -10.86
CA ILE A 94 15.77 5.79 -11.89
C ILE A 94 15.97 6.37 -13.30
N ARG A 95 15.47 7.59 -13.57
CA ARG A 95 15.67 8.25 -14.87
C ARG A 95 17.15 8.49 -15.16
N GLU A 96 17.91 8.93 -14.16
CA GLU A 96 19.37 9.09 -14.27
C GLU A 96 20.07 7.75 -14.58
N GLY A 97 19.66 6.65 -13.94
CA GLY A 97 20.19 5.32 -14.20
C GLY A 97 19.94 4.85 -15.64
N PHE A 98 18.72 5.03 -16.16
CA PHE A 98 18.41 4.72 -17.56
C PHE A 98 19.20 5.60 -18.55
N ALA A 99 19.40 6.87 -18.22
CA ALA A 99 20.21 7.78 -19.04
C ALA A 99 21.67 7.32 -19.09
N LEU A 100 22.27 6.97 -17.94
CA LEU A 100 23.63 6.45 -17.87
C LEU A 100 23.78 5.13 -18.63
N ARG A 101 22.84 4.19 -18.46
CA ARG A 101 22.81 2.92 -19.22
C ARG A 101 22.79 3.17 -20.72
N THR A 102 21.94 4.10 -21.17
CA THR A 102 21.83 4.46 -22.59
C THR A 102 23.13 5.03 -23.13
N ARG A 103 23.76 5.94 -22.37
CA ARG A 103 25.05 6.53 -22.73
C ARG A 103 26.16 5.49 -22.85
N LEU A 104 26.27 4.58 -21.87
CA LEU A 104 27.26 3.49 -21.91
C LEU A 104 27.05 2.58 -23.13
N LEU A 105 25.81 2.21 -23.42
CA LEU A 105 25.48 1.38 -24.58
C LEU A 105 25.87 2.04 -25.91
N GLN A 106 25.71 3.37 -26.05
CA GLN A 106 26.13 4.08 -27.26
C GLN A 106 27.64 3.94 -27.51
N PHE A 107 28.46 4.11 -26.46
CA PHE A 107 29.90 3.93 -26.58
C PHE A 107 30.27 2.47 -26.88
N PHE A 108 29.65 1.52 -26.19
CA PHE A 108 29.95 0.11 -26.40
C PHE A 108 29.51 -0.34 -27.81
N ASP A 109 28.35 0.08 -28.30
CA ASP A 109 27.90 -0.22 -29.66
C ASP A 109 28.90 0.26 -30.73
N PHE A 110 29.53 1.41 -30.50
CA PHE A 110 30.56 1.92 -31.39
C PHE A 110 31.90 1.18 -31.24
N ALA A 111 32.34 0.95 -30.00
CA ALA A 111 33.60 0.27 -29.69
C ALA A 111 33.60 -1.18 -30.22
N PHE A 112 32.50 -1.89 -30.00
CA PHE A 112 32.29 -3.29 -30.39
C PHE A 112 31.54 -3.45 -31.73
N ARG A 113 31.52 -2.44 -32.61
CA ARG A 113 30.73 -2.46 -33.86
C ARG A 113 31.01 -3.66 -34.78
N ASN A 114 32.23 -4.19 -34.72
CA ASN A 114 32.69 -5.33 -35.50
C ASN A 114 32.58 -6.68 -34.75
N ASP A 115 32.13 -6.67 -33.50
CA ASP A 115 31.88 -7.86 -32.69
C ASP A 115 30.42 -8.32 -32.88
N SER A 116 30.24 -9.48 -33.51
CA SER A 116 28.92 -10.06 -33.75
C SER A 116 28.22 -10.51 -32.46
N GLY A 117 28.98 -10.90 -31.43
CA GLY A 117 28.48 -11.28 -30.11
C GLY A 117 27.95 -10.10 -29.30
N TRP A 118 28.50 -8.90 -29.50
CA TRP A 118 28.02 -7.69 -28.82
C TRP A 118 26.60 -7.29 -29.24
N LYS A 119 26.26 -7.40 -30.53
CA LYS A 119 24.96 -6.96 -31.07
C LYS A 119 23.77 -7.61 -30.36
N GLY A 120 23.85 -8.92 -30.08
CA GLY A 120 22.82 -9.65 -29.35
C GLY A 120 22.68 -9.17 -27.90
N LYS A 121 23.82 -9.02 -27.19
CA LYS A 121 23.87 -8.55 -25.81
C LYS A 121 23.31 -7.13 -25.68
N SER A 122 23.76 -6.19 -26.51
CA SER A 122 23.26 -4.81 -26.55
C SER A 122 21.75 -4.75 -26.76
N ARG A 123 21.21 -5.55 -27.70
CA ARG A 123 19.77 -5.61 -27.95
C ARG A 123 18.99 -6.12 -26.74
N ALA A 124 19.46 -7.18 -26.07
CA ALA A 124 18.82 -7.69 -24.86
C ALA A 124 18.79 -6.64 -23.75
N ILE A 125 19.90 -5.92 -23.53
CA ILE A 125 20.00 -4.86 -22.52
C ILE A 125 19.02 -3.71 -22.82
N LYS A 126 18.94 -3.27 -24.09
CA LYS A 126 18.05 -2.17 -24.53
C LYS A 126 16.57 -2.51 -24.38
N ASN A 127 16.18 -3.73 -24.69
CA ASN A 127 14.78 -4.16 -24.69
C ASN A 127 14.17 -4.22 -23.28
N SER A 128 15.00 -4.37 -22.23
CA SER A 128 14.49 -4.39 -20.86
C SER A 128 14.19 -2.98 -20.34
N ARG A 129 12.93 -2.77 -19.93
CA ARG A 129 12.44 -1.55 -19.27
C ARG A 129 12.27 -1.70 -17.75
N LYS A 130 12.60 -2.86 -17.18
CA LYS A 130 12.46 -3.12 -15.75
C LYS A 130 13.57 -2.40 -14.96
N ASN A 131 13.21 -1.76 -13.84
CA ASN A 131 14.17 -1.04 -12.98
C ASN A 131 15.27 -1.96 -12.45
N VAL A 132 14.91 -3.14 -11.94
CA VAL A 132 15.86 -4.14 -11.42
C VAL A 132 16.84 -4.60 -12.49
N ALA A 133 16.36 -4.80 -13.72
CA ALA A 133 17.23 -5.14 -14.84
C ALA A 133 18.18 -3.97 -15.18
N MET A 134 17.69 -2.73 -15.19
CA MET A 134 18.53 -1.55 -15.41
C MET A 134 19.65 -1.43 -14.37
N ILE A 135 19.36 -1.69 -13.10
CA ILE A 135 20.35 -1.73 -12.01
C ILE A 135 21.44 -2.75 -12.34
N GLN A 136 21.06 -4.00 -12.65
CA GLN A 136 22.01 -5.05 -13.01
C GLN A 136 22.84 -4.69 -14.26
N HIS A 137 22.18 -4.14 -15.29
CA HIS A 137 22.86 -3.74 -16.53
C HIS A 137 23.97 -2.71 -16.31
N LEU A 138 23.84 -1.81 -15.33
CA LEU A 138 24.89 -0.84 -15.02
C LEU A 138 26.16 -1.54 -14.50
N ILE A 139 26.01 -2.58 -13.67
CA ILE A 139 27.14 -3.40 -13.22
C ILE A 139 27.70 -4.22 -14.37
N ASP A 140 26.84 -4.90 -15.13
CA ASP A 140 27.27 -5.75 -16.24
C ASP A 140 28.09 -4.95 -17.26
N LEU A 141 27.63 -3.74 -17.61
CA LEU A 141 28.36 -2.84 -18.51
C LEU A 141 29.70 -2.39 -17.92
N SER A 142 29.77 -2.10 -16.61
CA SER A 142 31.05 -1.80 -15.95
C SER A 142 32.03 -2.97 -16.04
N VAL A 143 31.58 -4.18 -15.71
CA VAL A 143 32.40 -5.41 -15.76
C VAL A 143 32.88 -5.69 -17.18
N ILE A 144 31.98 -5.64 -18.17
CA ILE A 144 32.32 -5.84 -19.58
C ILE A 144 33.32 -4.76 -20.03
N GLY A 145 33.10 -3.50 -19.66
CA GLY A 145 33.99 -2.41 -20.05
C GLY A 145 35.38 -2.55 -19.48
N LYS A 146 35.50 -2.89 -18.19
CA LYS A 146 36.79 -3.10 -17.52
C LYS A 146 37.55 -4.28 -18.10
N ALA A 147 36.85 -5.38 -18.41
CA ALA A 147 37.45 -6.55 -19.07
C ALA A 147 37.95 -6.26 -20.50
N ASN A 148 37.44 -5.19 -21.13
CA ASN A 148 37.76 -4.81 -22.50
C ASN A 148 38.32 -3.38 -22.59
N ALA A 149 39.04 -2.93 -21.56
CA ALA A 149 39.49 -1.54 -21.42
C ALA A 149 40.21 -1.00 -22.67
N LYS A 150 41.11 -1.79 -23.27
CA LYS A 150 41.85 -1.42 -24.48
C LYS A 150 40.93 -1.07 -25.67
N ILE A 151 39.79 -1.76 -25.81
CA ILE A 151 38.82 -1.51 -26.90
C ILE A 151 38.10 -0.18 -26.67
N LEU A 152 37.82 0.16 -25.41
CA LEU A 152 37.18 1.42 -25.04
C LEU A 152 38.18 2.60 -25.09
N GLU A 153 39.41 2.41 -24.64
CA GLU A 153 40.48 3.42 -24.72
C GLU A 153 40.77 3.83 -26.16
N ALA A 154 40.71 2.89 -27.11
CA ALA A 154 40.90 3.15 -28.54
C ALA A 154 39.87 4.13 -29.14
N ILE A 155 38.73 4.35 -28.48
CA ILE A 155 37.72 5.34 -28.88
C ILE A 155 37.68 6.55 -27.93
N SER A 156 38.73 6.74 -27.11
CA SER A 156 38.81 7.80 -26.10
C SER A 156 37.64 7.79 -25.11
N PHE A 157 37.14 6.60 -24.77
CA PHE A 157 36.07 6.45 -23.78
C PHE A 157 36.54 6.89 -22.39
N ASP A 158 35.69 7.66 -21.71
CA ASP A 158 35.91 8.06 -20.32
C ASP A 158 35.65 6.88 -19.37
N MET A 159 36.74 6.23 -18.94
CA MET A 159 36.69 5.08 -18.03
C MET A 159 36.00 5.39 -16.68
N SER A 160 35.94 6.65 -16.26
CA SER A 160 35.26 7.04 -15.02
C SER A 160 33.74 6.79 -15.08
N LEU A 161 33.17 6.68 -16.29
CA LEU A 161 31.76 6.32 -16.48
C LEU A 161 31.45 4.89 -16.01
N LEU A 162 32.42 3.97 -16.03
CA LEU A 162 32.22 2.60 -15.52
C LEU A 162 32.11 2.61 -13.99
N ASP A 163 32.95 3.40 -13.31
CA ASP A 163 32.85 3.56 -11.86
C ASP A 163 31.57 4.32 -11.47
N ALA A 164 31.15 5.30 -12.28
CA ALA A 164 29.86 5.95 -12.11
C ALA A 164 28.69 4.97 -12.26
N ALA A 165 28.80 3.98 -13.15
CA ALA A 165 27.79 2.93 -13.33
C ALA A 165 27.69 2.03 -12.08
N VAL A 166 28.83 1.65 -11.51
CA VAL A 166 28.89 0.89 -10.25
C VAL A 166 28.20 1.64 -9.13
N ARG A 167 28.65 2.88 -8.85
CA ARG A 167 28.07 3.71 -7.78
C ARG A 167 26.57 3.93 -7.97
N LYS A 168 26.13 4.19 -9.20
CA LYS A 168 24.71 4.42 -9.51
C LYS A 168 23.88 3.15 -9.31
N SER A 169 24.42 1.99 -9.67
CA SER A 169 23.75 0.72 -9.43
C SER A 169 23.58 0.44 -7.94
N GLU A 170 24.64 0.60 -7.14
CA GLU A 170 24.60 0.40 -5.69
C GLU A 170 23.61 1.36 -5.01
N GLU A 171 23.66 2.65 -5.36
CA GLU A 171 22.70 3.66 -4.90
C GLU A 171 21.26 3.25 -5.20
N LEU A 172 20.99 2.85 -6.46
CA LEU A 172 19.64 2.47 -6.88
C LEU A 172 19.18 1.16 -6.26
N ALA A 173 20.06 0.17 -6.09
CA ALA A 173 19.74 -1.09 -5.43
C ALA A 173 19.29 -0.85 -3.99
N TYR A 174 20.05 -0.04 -3.24
CA TYR A 174 19.69 0.35 -1.88
C TYR A 174 18.34 1.10 -1.82
N MET A 175 18.17 2.14 -2.64
CA MET A 175 16.93 2.91 -2.67
C MET A 175 15.72 2.06 -3.09
N TYR A 176 15.90 1.11 -4.00
CA TYR A 176 14.83 0.22 -4.45
C TYR A 176 14.45 -0.80 -3.37
N ALA A 177 15.42 -1.32 -2.61
CA ALA A 177 15.17 -2.18 -1.46
C ALA A 177 14.35 -1.44 -0.39
N GLN A 178 14.78 -0.24 0.01
CA GLN A 178 14.04 0.61 0.94
C GLN A 178 12.61 0.88 0.48
N HIS A 179 12.44 1.20 -0.81
CA HIS A 179 11.12 1.43 -1.38
C HIS A 179 10.22 0.19 -1.30
N ASN A 180 10.75 -0.99 -1.56
CA ASN A 180 9.97 -2.22 -1.49
C ASN A 180 9.55 -2.54 -0.04
N ASP A 181 10.44 -2.35 0.92
CA ASP A 181 10.12 -2.51 2.35
C ASP A 181 9.03 -1.54 2.79
N GLU A 182 9.10 -0.29 2.33
CA GLU A 182 8.08 0.72 2.59
C GLU A 182 6.73 0.35 1.98
N VAL A 183 6.72 -0.16 0.75
CA VAL A 183 5.51 -0.62 0.07
C VAL A 183 4.91 -1.83 0.80
N ALA A 184 5.73 -2.80 1.21
CA ALA A 184 5.29 -3.96 1.97
C ALA A 184 4.67 -3.54 3.31
N LYS A 185 5.33 -2.64 4.04
CA LYS A 185 4.82 -2.07 5.29
C LYS A 185 3.50 -1.32 5.08
N GLN A 186 3.41 -0.52 4.02
CA GLN A 186 2.17 0.19 3.69
C GLN A 186 1.02 -0.78 3.39
N ASN A 187 1.28 -1.82 2.60
CA ASN A 187 0.26 -2.81 2.27
C ASN A 187 -0.24 -3.54 3.52
N ARG A 188 0.67 -3.91 4.44
CA ARG A 188 0.31 -4.50 5.73
C ARG A 188 -0.55 -3.56 6.58
N LEU A 189 -0.18 -2.28 6.68
CA LEU A 189 -0.97 -1.29 7.42
C LEU A 189 -2.35 -1.05 6.79
N MET A 190 -2.44 -1.05 5.46
CA MET A 190 -3.70 -0.93 4.73
C MET A 190 -4.60 -2.15 4.96
N ASP A 191 -4.01 -3.34 4.94
CA ASP A 191 -4.72 -4.60 5.20
C ASP A 191 -5.29 -4.63 6.62
N LEU A 192 -4.46 -4.34 7.64
CA LEU A 192 -4.92 -4.23 9.02
C LEU A 192 -6.05 -3.20 9.18
N ARG A 193 -5.93 -2.04 8.53
CA ARG A 193 -7.01 -1.03 8.50
C ARG A 193 -8.30 -1.61 7.91
N ASN A 194 -8.22 -2.29 6.77
CA ASN A 194 -9.39 -2.88 6.12
C ASN A 194 -10.02 -3.99 6.98
N ARG A 195 -9.22 -4.79 7.67
CA ARG A 195 -9.68 -5.80 8.64
C ARG A 195 -10.40 -5.15 9.82
N SER A 196 -9.84 -4.10 10.43
CA SER A 196 -10.53 -3.34 11.48
C SER A 196 -11.83 -2.71 10.99
N TYR A 197 -11.85 -2.18 9.76
CA TYR A 197 -13.08 -1.68 9.15
C TYR A 197 -14.12 -2.78 8.95
N THR A 198 -13.71 -3.95 8.47
CA THR A 198 -14.58 -5.12 8.28
C THR A 198 -15.22 -5.55 9.59
N TYR A 199 -14.41 -5.68 10.65
CA TYR A 199 -14.86 -6.08 11.97
C TYR A 199 -15.88 -5.09 12.56
N LEU A 200 -15.63 -3.78 12.42
CA LEU A 200 -16.61 -2.75 12.79
C LEU A 200 -17.89 -2.85 11.93
N LYS A 201 -17.71 -3.00 10.61
CA LYS A 201 -18.81 -3.00 9.65
C LYS A 201 -19.78 -4.16 9.87
N GLN A 202 -19.26 -5.35 10.18
CA GLN A 202 -20.07 -6.53 10.50
C GLN A 202 -21.01 -6.25 11.67
N ALA A 203 -20.49 -5.75 12.79
CA ALA A 203 -21.31 -5.39 13.96
C ALA A 203 -22.39 -4.34 13.60
N MET A 204 -22.01 -3.31 12.86
CA MET A 204 -22.96 -2.27 12.43
C MET A 204 -24.05 -2.83 11.49
N ILE A 205 -23.72 -3.75 10.58
CA ILE A 205 -24.69 -4.39 9.69
C ILE A 205 -25.69 -5.19 10.52
N THR A 206 -25.21 -6.06 11.41
CA THR A 206 -26.05 -6.87 12.30
C THR A 206 -27.00 -6.00 13.11
N ILE A 207 -26.48 -4.99 13.82
CA ILE A 207 -27.31 -4.09 14.64
C ILE A 207 -28.36 -3.37 13.79
N ARG A 208 -27.97 -2.87 12.60
CA ARG A 208 -28.89 -2.18 11.71
C ARG A 208 -29.97 -3.11 11.13
N GLU A 209 -29.66 -4.38 10.87
CA GLU A 209 -30.64 -5.37 10.42
C GLU A 209 -31.69 -5.63 11.49
N HIS A 210 -31.26 -5.92 12.71
CA HIS A 210 -32.15 -6.11 13.86
C HIS A 210 -32.98 -4.86 14.16
N GLY A 211 -32.37 -3.67 14.17
CA GLY A 211 -33.10 -2.42 14.38
C GLY A 211 -34.10 -2.09 13.28
N ARG A 212 -33.77 -2.36 12.00
CA ARG A 212 -34.74 -2.20 10.90
C ARG A 212 -35.93 -3.13 11.03
N PHE A 213 -35.72 -4.35 11.53
CA PHE A 213 -36.78 -5.33 11.74
C PHE A 213 -37.64 -4.99 12.98
N ALA A 214 -37.01 -4.64 14.10
CA ALA A 214 -37.68 -4.28 15.35
C ALA A 214 -38.57 -3.03 15.19
N PHE A 215 -38.11 -2.05 14.41
CA PHE A 215 -38.82 -0.78 14.19
C PHE A 215 -39.46 -0.67 12.80
N ARG A 216 -39.78 -1.78 12.13
CA ARG A 216 -40.32 -1.80 10.76
C ARG A 216 -41.59 -0.94 10.60
N ASP A 217 -42.45 -0.93 11.62
CA ASP A 217 -43.73 -0.21 11.68
C ASP A 217 -43.60 1.17 12.37
N CYS A 218 -42.38 1.56 12.78
CA CYS A 218 -42.07 2.81 13.46
C CYS A 218 -41.05 3.64 12.66
N PRO A 219 -41.44 4.28 11.53
CA PRO A 219 -40.51 5.00 10.64
C PRO A 219 -39.65 6.04 11.35
N GLY A 220 -40.22 6.73 12.34
CA GLY A 220 -39.54 7.75 13.15
C GLY A 220 -38.35 7.20 13.94
N ARG A 221 -38.41 5.93 14.38
CA ARG A 221 -37.31 5.27 15.09
C ARG A 221 -36.40 4.48 14.13
N ARG A 222 -36.98 3.85 13.10
CA ARG A 222 -36.26 3.10 12.06
C ARG A 222 -35.14 3.89 11.39
N LYS A 223 -35.29 5.22 11.28
CA LYS A 223 -34.27 6.12 10.71
C LYS A 223 -32.92 6.10 11.44
N GLY A 224 -32.87 5.66 12.69
CA GLY A 224 -31.62 5.47 13.44
C GLY A 224 -30.80 4.26 12.99
N TYR A 225 -31.42 3.32 12.27
CA TYR A 225 -30.84 2.03 11.88
C TYR A 225 -30.53 1.97 10.37
N ILE A 226 -30.36 3.14 9.76
CA ILE A 226 -29.91 3.30 8.37
C ILE A 226 -28.66 4.17 8.33
N SER A 227 -27.79 3.96 7.33
CA SER A 227 -26.67 4.87 7.10
C SER A 227 -27.22 6.20 6.59
N HIS A 228 -26.85 7.29 7.25
CA HIS A 228 -27.25 8.62 6.83
C HIS A 228 -26.49 9.02 5.57
N TYR A 229 -25.20 8.68 5.51
CA TYR A 229 -24.36 8.97 4.35
C TYR A 229 -24.91 8.35 3.06
N ARG A 230 -25.23 7.05 3.09
CA ARG A 230 -25.78 6.34 1.91
C ARG A 230 -27.19 6.76 1.52
N LYS A 231 -27.88 7.52 2.37
CA LYS A 231 -29.20 8.09 2.03
C LYS A 231 -29.06 9.40 1.25
N LEU A 232 -27.98 10.15 1.50
CA LEU A 232 -27.73 11.46 0.91
C LEU A 232 -26.86 11.42 -0.36
N HIS A 233 -26.10 10.35 -0.55
CA HIS A 233 -25.15 10.15 -1.64
C HIS A 233 -25.30 8.75 -2.25
#